data_AF-A0A8J1U3D3-F1
#
_entry.id   AF-A0A8J1U3D3-F1
#
_cell.length_a   1.000
_cell.length_b   1.000
_cell.length_c   1.000
_cell.angle_alpha   90.00
_cell.angle_beta   90.00
_cell.angle_gamma   90.00
#
_symmetry.space_group_name_H-M   'P 1'
#
loop_
_entity.id
_entity.type
_entity.pdbx_description
1 polymer ?
#
loop_
_entity_poly.entity_id
_entity_poly.type
_entity_poly.pdbx_seq_one_letter_code
_entity_poly.pdbx_strand_id
1 'polypeptide(L)'
;STSRAWRLGHAVLKARAQKKDAFQAILDCENGKCLSKGKIVSVERRSEGGFTRGSMTVQGKDEFQGTTLVIKFQNENNLATMHHPNGQKEIMVCAPDLICIVDSKNGEPIMNEEVRHGLHVAAFGIPAHPLLLSERALQYVGPQAFGYSKEEVKFKPIGGYKDSGSMALV
;
A
#
# COMPACT_ATOMS: atom_id res chain seq x y z
N SER A 1 -10.35 -2.68 -12.33
CA SER A 1 -10.78 -3.28 -13.61
C SER A 1 -9.64 -4.08 -14.21
N THR A 2 -9.93 -5.11 -15.02
CA THR A 2 -8.92 -5.95 -15.67
C THR A 2 -8.01 -5.15 -16.60
N SER A 3 -8.56 -4.18 -17.33
CA SER A 3 -7.79 -3.30 -18.22
C SER A 3 -6.76 -2.45 -17.46
N ARG A 4 -7.12 -1.92 -16.28
CA ARG A 4 -6.19 -1.18 -15.42
C ARG A 4 -5.05 -2.08 -14.92
N ALA A 5 -5.36 -3.28 -14.44
CA ALA A 5 -4.36 -4.25 -14.01
C ALA A 5 -3.39 -4.64 -15.15
N TRP A 6 -3.91 -4.84 -16.37
CA TRP A 6 -3.09 -5.10 -17.55
C TRP A 6 -2.15 -3.93 -17.88
N ARG A 7 -2.64 -2.68 -17.85
CA ARG A 7 -1.82 -1.49 -18.10
C ARG A 7 -0.70 -1.34 -17.08
N LEU A 8 -1.01 -1.55 -15.79
CA LEU A 8 -0.01 -1.51 -14.72
C LEU A 8 1.07 -2.57 -14.94
N GLY A 9 0.67 -3.83 -15.19
CA GLY A 9 1.59 -4.92 -15.49
C GLY A 9 2.46 -4.62 -16.71
N HIS A 10 1.86 -4.11 -17.79
CA HIS A 10 2.58 -3.71 -18.99
C HIS A 10 3.58 -2.57 -18.74
N ALA A 11 3.20 -1.56 -17.93
CA ALA A 11 4.10 -0.45 -17.56
C ALA A 11 5.33 -0.97 -16.77
N VAL A 12 5.11 -1.88 -15.83
CA VAL A 12 6.19 -2.52 -15.06
C VAL A 12 7.11 -3.34 -15.96
N LEU A 13 6.56 -4.20 -16.82
CA LEU A 13 7.34 -5.03 -17.74
C LEU A 13 8.16 -4.16 -18.71
N LYS A 14 7.57 -3.08 -19.25
CA LYS A 14 8.27 -2.13 -20.12
C LYS A 14 9.41 -1.42 -19.39
N ALA A 15 9.19 -0.97 -18.15
CA ALA A 15 10.23 -0.32 -17.35
C ALA A 15 11.41 -1.27 -17.10
N ARG A 16 11.14 -2.52 -16.73
CA ARG A 16 12.16 -3.57 -16.55
C ARG A 16 12.96 -3.83 -17.82
N ALA A 17 12.28 -4.02 -18.96
CA ALA A 17 12.93 -4.25 -20.25
C ALA A 17 13.85 -3.09 -20.67
N GLN A 18 13.49 -1.86 -20.28
CA GLN A 18 14.27 -0.65 -20.53
C GLN A 18 15.29 -0.33 -19.43
N LYS A 19 15.46 -1.19 -18.42
CA LYS A 19 16.31 -0.96 -17.23
C LYS A 19 15.99 0.35 -16.51
N LYS A 20 14.72 0.77 -16.52
CA LYS A 20 14.19 1.91 -15.76
C LYS A 20 13.64 1.44 -14.41
N ASP A 21 13.42 2.40 -13.51
CA ASP A 21 12.80 2.13 -12.21
C ASP A 21 11.36 1.64 -12.38
N ALA A 22 11.14 0.35 -12.11
CA ALA A 22 9.83 -0.28 -12.17
C ALA A 22 8.88 0.22 -11.07
N PHE A 23 9.41 0.59 -9.91
CA PHE A 23 8.61 1.14 -8.81
C PHE A 23 8.09 2.53 -9.17
N GLN A 24 8.92 3.38 -9.78
CA GLN A 24 8.46 4.68 -10.25
C GLN A 24 7.35 4.55 -11.30
N ALA A 25 7.48 3.58 -12.22
CA ALA A 25 6.43 3.31 -13.21
C ALA A 25 5.07 2.92 -12.58
N ILE A 26 5.09 2.21 -11.45
CA ILE A 26 3.86 1.89 -10.68
C ILE A 26 3.23 3.18 -10.14
N LEU A 27 4.01 4.03 -9.48
CA LEU A 27 3.52 5.27 -8.89
C LEU A 27 2.90 6.19 -9.95
N ASP A 28 3.56 6.35 -11.10
CA ASP A 28 3.09 7.20 -12.19
C ASP A 28 1.80 6.68 -12.84
N CYS A 29 1.68 5.35 -12.97
CA CYS A 29 0.51 4.70 -13.54
C CYS A 29 -0.72 4.87 -12.65
N GLU A 30 -0.53 4.75 -11.33
CA GLU A 30 -1.63 4.64 -10.37
C GLU A 30 -1.87 5.90 -9.53
N ASN A 31 -1.11 6.97 -9.77
CA ASN A 31 -1.04 8.13 -8.88
C ASN A 31 -0.72 7.70 -7.44
N GLY A 32 0.16 6.71 -7.32
CA GLY A 32 0.55 6.11 -6.07
C GLY A 32 1.51 7.01 -5.29
N LYS A 33 1.56 6.83 -3.97
CA LYS A 33 2.52 7.53 -3.11
C LYS A 33 3.39 6.53 -2.36
N CYS A 34 4.70 6.71 -2.46
CA CYS A 34 5.65 5.94 -1.66
C CYS A 34 5.46 6.25 -0.17
N LEU A 35 5.29 5.23 0.66
CA LEU A 35 5.17 5.36 2.12
C LEU A 35 6.50 5.09 2.80
N SER A 36 7.22 4.07 2.35
CA SER A 36 8.53 3.70 2.87
C SER A 36 9.27 2.78 1.89
N LYS A 37 10.60 2.88 1.88
CA LYS A 37 11.50 1.86 1.33
C LYS A 37 12.35 1.33 2.48
N GLY A 38 12.56 0.03 2.54
CA GLY A 38 13.17 -0.54 3.73
C GLY A 38 13.32 -2.05 3.73
N LYS A 39 13.59 -2.58 4.92
CA LYS A 39 13.68 -4.02 5.19
C LYS A 39 12.57 -4.42 6.15
N ILE A 40 11.94 -5.57 5.89
CA ILE A 40 10.98 -6.14 6.83
C ILE A 40 11.73 -6.72 8.02
N VAL A 41 11.46 -6.20 9.22
CA VAL A 41 12.12 -6.55 10.48
C VAL A 41 11.22 -7.28 11.46
N SER A 42 9.91 -7.32 11.20
CA SER A 42 8.98 -8.16 11.96
C SER A 42 7.76 -8.48 11.12
N VAL A 43 7.21 -9.68 11.32
CA VAL A 43 5.92 -10.09 10.78
C VAL A 43 5.22 -10.96 11.81
N GLU A 44 4.00 -10.57 12.19
CA GLU A 44 3.14 -11.30 13.09
C GLU A 44 1.87 -11.71 12.34
N ARG A 45 1.48 -12.99 12.42
CA ARG A 45 0.29 -13.51 11.76
C ARG A 45 -0.46 -14.47 12.65
N ARG A 46 -1.79 -14.38 12.61
CA ARG A 46 -2.71 -15.30 13.27
C ARG A 46 -3.91 -15.53 12.36
N SER A 47 -4.34 -16.78 12.25
CA SER A 47 -5.60 -17.11 11.59
C SER A 47 -6.70 -17.14 12.65
N GLU A 48 -7.67 -16.23 12.55
CA GLU A 48 -8.74 -16.08 13.52
C GLU A 48 -10.06 -15.75 12.82
N GLY A 49 -11.12 -16.49 13.14
CA GLY A 49 -12.46 -16.24 12.58
C GLY A 49 -12.55 -16.35 11.06
N GLY A 50 -11.69 -17.15 10.43
CA GLY A 50 -11.62 -17.29 8.96
C GLY A 50 -10.81 -16.20 8.24
N PHE A 51 -10.15 -15.30 8.98
CA PHE A 51 -9.30 -14.25 8.42
C PHE A 51 -7.85 -14.41 8.85
N THR A 52 -6.91 -14.07 7.98
CA THR A 52 -5.50 -13.92 8.34
C THR A 52 -5.27 -12.50 8.82
N ARG A 53 -5.12 -12.33 10.13
CA ARG A 53 -4.83 -11.05 10.78
C ARG A 53 -3.37 -10.95 11.14
N GLY A 54 -2.82 -9.75 11.07
CA GLY A 54 -1.43 -9.57 11.43
C GLY A 54 -0.91 -8.16 11.30
N SER A 55 0.39 -8.04 11.51
CA SER A 55 1.12 -6.82 11.23
C SER A 55 2.49 -7.15 10.66
N MET A 56 3.03 -6.21 9.88
CA MET A 56 4.41 -6.24 9.43
C MET A 56 5.06 -4.89 9.67
N THR A 57 6.37 -4.94 9.93
CA THR A 57 7.16 -3.78 10.28
C THR A 57 8.30 -3.62 9.27
N VAL A 58 8.31 -2.49 8.58
CA VAL A 58 9.34 -2.10 7.62
C VAL A 58 10.23 -1.04 8.28
N GLN A 59 11.50 -1.38 8.50
CA GLN A 59 12.51 -0.41 8.92
C GLN A 59 12.98 0.38 7.71
N GLY A 60 12.82 1.70 7.77
CA GLY A 60 13.16 2.60 6.67
C GLY A 60 14.67 2.64 6.39
N LYS A 61 15.02 2.81 5.11
CA LYS A 61 16.38 3.04 4.63
C LYS A 61 16.43 4.34 3.82
N ASP A 62 17.64 4.79 3.49
CA ASP A 62 17.88 5.95 2.63
C ASP A 62 17.09 7.18 3.13
N GLU A 63 16.22 7.78 2.32
CA GLU A 63 15.38 8.92 2.71
C GLU A 63 14.38 8.61 3.85
N PHE A 64 14.13 7.34 4.16
CA PHE A 64 13.26 6.89 5.25
C PHE A 64 14.02 6.48 6.51
N GLN A 65 15.34 6.69 6.56
CA GLN A 65 16.16 6.25 7.70
C GLN A 65 15.66 6.83 9.03
N GLY A 66 15.67 5.99 10.07
CA GLY A 66 15.17 6.33 11.41
C GLY A 66 13.66 6.19 11.56
N THR A 67 12.90 6.07 10.48
CA THR A 67 11.46 5.80 10.54
C THR A 67 11.15 4.30 10.47
N THR A 68 9.99 3.92 10.98
CA THR A 68 9.48 2.54 10.91
C THR A 68 8.04 2.56 10.47
N LEU A 69 7.74 1.93 9.33
CA LEU A 69 6.37 1.78 8.84
C LEU A 69 5.77 0.48 9.38
N VAL A 70 4.66 0.59 10.10
CA VAL A 70 3.87 -0.56 10.58
C VAL A 70 2.62 -0.69 9.73
N ILE A 71 2.43 -1.84 9.09
CA ILE A 71 1.26 -2.15 8.27
C ILE A 71 0.45 -3.24 8.98
N LYS A 72 -0.81 -2.95 9.28
CA LYS A 72 -1.78 -3.93 9.78
C LYS A 72 -2.58 -4.51 8.61
N PHE A 73 -2.92 -5.79 8.70
CA PHE A 73 -3.68 -6.48 7.67
C PHE A 73 -4.70 -7.47 8.25
N GLN A 74 -5.78 -7.67 7.49
CA GLN A 74 -6.80 -8.70 7.67
C GLN A 74 -7.15 -9.19 6.26
N ASN A 75 -6.52 -10.28 5.80
CA ASN A 75 -6.40 -10.70 4.41
C ASN A 75 -5.69 -9.63 3.55
N GLU A 76 -6.22 -8.40 3.48
CA GLU A 76 -5.63 -7.24 2.83
C GLU A 76 -5.00 -6.26 3.84
N ASN A 77 -4.06 -5.44 3.36
CA ASN A 77 -3.46 -4.35 4.14
C ASN A 77 -4.49 -3.23 4.35
N ASN A 78 -4.75 -2.86 5.61
CA ASN A 78 -5.87 -1.97 5.96
C ASN A 78 -5.44 -0.66 6.65
N LEU A 79 -4.27 -0.62 7.27
CA LEU A 79 -3.76 0.57 7.96
C LEU A 79 -2.23 0.58 7.92
N ALA A 80 -1.65 1.69 7.49
CA ALA A 80 -0.22 1.96 7.54
C ALA A 80 0.06 3.16 8.45
N THR A 81 0.90 2.97 9.45
CA THR A 81 1.29 4.00 10.41
C THR A 81 2.80 4.16 10.42
N MET A 82 3.29 5.38 10.24
CA MET A 82 4.70 5.72 10.37
C MET A 82 5.02 6.00 11.84
N HIS A 83 6.03 5.35 12.37
CA HIS A 83 6.61 5.63 13.68
C HIS A 83 7.91 6.42 13.49
N HIS A 84 8.01 7.56 14.17
CA HIS A 84 9.17 8.44 14.12
C HIS A 84 10.08 8.26 15.36
N PRO A 85 11.37 8.61 15.28
CA PRO A 85 12.31 8.51 16.41
C PRO A 85 11.88 9.28 17.67
N ASN A 86 11.11 10.36 17.51
CA ASN A 86 10.60 11.19 18.60
C ASN A 86 9.38 10.56 19.33
N GLY A 87 8.98 9.34 18.96
CA GLY A 87 7.82 8.64 19.52
C GLY A 87 6.48 9.00 18.86
N GLN A 88 6.45 9.95 17.92
CA GLN A 88 5.25 10.31 17.17
C GLN A 88 4.83 9.17 16.23
N LYS A 89 3.52 8.99 16.12
CA LYS A 89 2.90 8.06 15.17
C LYS A 89 2.00 8.82 14.21
N GLU A 90 2.19 8.63 12.92
CA GLU A 90 1.42 9.28 11.85
C GLU A 90 0.68 8.21 11.03
N ILE A 91 -0.63 8.38 10.85
CA ILE A 91 -1.39 7.52 9.93
C ILE A 91 -1.10 7.97 8.51
N MET A 92 -0.46 7.11 7.75
CA MET A 92 -0.07 7.40 6.37
C MET A 92 -1.20 7.08 5.40
N VAL A 93 -1.83 5.91 5.57
CA VAL A 93 -2.87 5.37 4.69
C VAL A 93 -3.78 4.44 5.49
N CYS A 94 -5.07 4.42 5.16
CA CYS A 94 -5.98 3.37 5.59
C CYS A 94 -6.99 3.04 4.49
N ALA A 95 -7.65 1.89 4.61
CA ALA A 95 -8.71 1.47 3.71
C ALA A 95 -9.80 2.58 3.59
N PRO A 96 -10.40 2.79 2.41
CA PRO A 96 -10.31 1.96 1.21
C PRO A 96 -9.12 2.25 0.27
N ASP A 97 -8.22 3.19 0.60
CA ASP A 97 -7.00 3.34 -0.19
C ASP A 97 -6.15 2.07 -0.05
N LEU A 98 -5.60 1.59 -1.17
CA LEU A 98 -4.83 0.35 -1.17
C LEU A 98 -3.45 0.60 -0.57
N ILE A 99 -2.97 -0.34 0.23
CA ILE A 99 -1.59 -0.40 0.70
C ILE A 99 -0.93 -1.61 0.04
N CYS A 100 0.06 -1.34 -0.80
CA CYS A 100 0.72 -2.34 -1.62
C CYS A 100 2.20 -2.45 -1.26
N ILE A 101 2.77 -3.64 -1.49
CA ILE A 101 4.15 -3.96 -1.19
C ILE A 101 4.75 -4.63 -2.41
N VAL A 102 5.94 -4.17 -2.80
CA VAL A 102 6.73 -4.76 -3.87
C VAL A 102 8.16 -4.98 -3.43
N ASP A 103 8.86 -5.90 -4.08
CA ASP A 103 10.30 -6.00 -3.99
C ASP A 103 10.95 -4.70 -4.48
N SER A 104 11.83 -4.14 -3.66
CA SER A 104 12.42 -2.82 -3.90
C SER A 104 13.38 -2.76 -5.09
N LYS A 105 13.83 -3.90 -5.64
CA LYS A 105 14.76 -3.96 -6.76
C LYS A 105 14.04 -4.09 -8.10
N ASN A 106 13.04 -4.96 -8.19
CA ASN A 106 12.40 -5.29 -9.46
C ASN A 106 10.92 -4.85 -9.53
N GLY A 107 10.31 -4.44 -8.42
CA GLY A 107 8.89 -4.04 -8.37
C GLY A 107 7.92 -5.21 -8.47
N GLU A 108 8.34 -6.45 -8.18
CA GLU A 108 7.42 -7.60 -8.10
C GLU A 108 6.50 -7.47 -6.89
N PRO A 109 5.19 -7.69 -7.04
CA PRO A 109 4.27 -7.65 -5.92
C PRO A 109 4.62 -8.74 -4.91
N ILE A 110 4.49 -8.41 -3.62
CA ILE A 110 4.66 -9.36 -2.52
C ILE A 110 3.32 -9.47 -1.81
N MET A 111 2.74 -10.67 -1.83
CA MET A 111 1.47 -10.94 -1.18
C MET A 111 1.62 -11.04 0.35
N ASN A 112 0.52 -10.87 1.06
CA ASN A 112 0.51 -10.90 2.53
C ASN A 112 0.89 -12.27 3.12
N GLU A 113 0.78 -13.34 2.35
CA GLU A 113 1.23 -14.68 2.68
C GLU A 113 2.74 -14.87 2.48
N GLU A 114 3.34 -14.12 1.54
CA GLU A 114 4.74 -14.26 1.13
C GLU A 114 5.70 -13.42 1.97
N VAL A 115 5.19 -12.35 2.59
CA VAL A 115 5.98 -11.43 3.41
C VAL A 115 6.68 -12.17 4.55
N ARG A 116 7.95 -11.85 4.78
CA ARG A 116 8.77 -12.47 5.82
C ARG A 116 9.89 -11.54 6.23
N HIS A 117 10.42 -11.76 7.42
CA HIS A 117 11.62 -11.06 7.89
C HIS A 117 12.74 -11.16 6.84
N GLY A 118 13.42 -10.04 6.59
CA GLY A 118 14.57 -9.99 5.70
C GLY A 118 14.32 -9.42 4.31
N LEU A 119 13.06 -9.37 3.84
CA LEU A 119 12.75 -8.85 2.51
C LEU A 119 13.04 -7.34 2.41
N HIS A 120 13.61 -6.92 1.29
CA HIS A 120 13.84 -5.51 0.96
C HIS A 120 12.70 -5.02 0.08
N VAL A 121 11.86 -4.15 0.63
CA VAL A 121 10.57 -3.79 0.04
C VAL A 121 10.41 -2.29 -0.17
N ALA A 122 9.53 -1.94 -1.10
CA ALA A 122 8.92 -0.62 -1.18
C ALA A 122 7.42 -0.77 -0.87
N ALA A 123 6.95 0.00 0.11
CA ALA A 123 5.54 0.08 0.49
C ALA A 123 4.96 1.40 -0.04
N PHE A 124 3.78 1.33 -0.64
CA PHE A 124 3.14 2.48 -1.29
C PHE A 124 1.63 2.42 -1.16
N GLY A 125 0.98 3.58 -1.20
CA GLY A 125 -0.46 3.71 -1.21
C GLY A 125 -1.00 4.01 -2.61
N ILE A 126 -2.19 3.53 -2.94
CA ILE A 126 -2.92 3.85 -4.17
C ILE A 126 -4.30 4.42 -3.82
N PRO A 127 -4.70 5.58 -4.37
CA PRO A 127 -6.04 6.13 -4.16
C PRO A 127 -7.16 5.18 -4.54
N ALA A 128 -8.17 5.07 -3.68
CA ALA A 128 -9.36 4.29 -3.89
C ALA A 128 -10.21 4.86 -5.03
N HIS A 129 -11.01 3.99 -5.64
CA HIS A 129 -11.99 4.41 -6.64
C HIS A 129 -13.04 5.36 -6.01
N PRO A 130 -13.50 6.43 -6.68
CA PRO A 130 -14.44 7.39 -6.10
C PRO A 130 -15.75 6.77 -5.58
N LEU A 131 -16.21 5.68 -6.21
CA LEU A 131 -17.37 4.90 -5.76
C LEU A 131 -17.22 4.36 -4.32
N LEU A 132 -15.99 4.16 -3.84
CA LEU A 132 -15.70 3.68 -2.48
C LEU A 132 -15.63 4.81 -1.44
N LEU A 133 -15.71 6.07 -1.87
CA LEU A 133 -15.48 7.23 -1.01
C LEU A 133 -16.77 7.88 -0.48
N SER A 134 -17.94 7.40 -0.91
CA SER A 134 -19.21 7.88 -0.35
C SER A 134 -19.30 7.53 1.13
N GLU A 135 -19.99 8.35 1.93
CA GLU A 135 -20.19 8.08 3.36
C GLU A 135 -20.76 6.68 3.61
N ARG A 136 -21.71 6.26 2.75
CA ARG A 136 -22.29 4.91 2.80
C ARG A 136 -21.26 3.83 2.50
N ALA A 137 -20.45 3.97 1.46
CA ALA A 137 -19.41 2.98 1.15
C ALA A 137 -18.39 2.86 2.30
N LEU A 138 -17.94 3.99 2.86
CA LEU A 138 -16.97 4.03 3.96
C LEU A 138 -17.44 3.30 5.22
N GLN A 139 -18.76 3.12 5.43
CA GLN A 139 -19.27 2.27 6.52
C GLN A 139 -18.89 0.79 6.36
N TYR A 140 -18.63 0.33 5.13
CA TYR A 140 -18.33 -1.06 4.80
C TYR A 140 -16.88 -1.29 4.39
N VAL A 141 -16.22 -0.29 3.78
CA VAL A 141 -14.85 -0.42 3.27
C VAL A 141 -13.85 0.53 3.94
N GLY A 142 -14.33 1.43 4.81
CA GLY A 142 -13.50 2.34 5.58
C GLY A 142 -12.92 1.68 6.83
N PRO A 143 -12.05 2.39 7.57
CA PRO A 143 -11.30 1.81 8.69
C PRO A 143 -12.21 1.31 9.83
N GLN A 144 -13.39 1.90 10.00
CA GLN A 144 -14.37 1.46 11.00
C GLN A 144 -14.89 0.03 10.73
N ALA A 145 -15.01 -0.37 9.46
CA ALA A 145 -15.40 -1.74 9.11
C ALA A 145 -14.32 -2.79 9.49
N PHE A 146 -13.08 -2.34 9.69
CA PHE A 146 -11.95 -3.16 10.14
C PHE A 146 -11.70 -3.07 11.65
N GLY A 147 -12.59 -2.43 12.40
CA GLY A 147 -12.56 -2.38 13.87
C GLY A 147 -11.80 -1.20 14.47
N TYR A 148 -11.38 -0.20 13.68
CA TYR A 148 -10.78 1.02 14.21
C TYR A 148 -11.84 2.02 14.67
N SER A 149 -11.66 2.61 15.84
CA SER A 149 -12.57 3.67 16.31
C SER A 149 -12.44 4.95 15.44
N LYS A 150 -13.45 5.82 15.47
CA LYS A 150 -13.40 7.10 14.72
C LYS A 150 -12.38 8.09 15.31
N GLU A 151 -12.09 7.94 16.60
CA GLU A 151 -11.12 8.71 17.35
C GLU A 151 -9.69 8.24 17.04
N GLU A 152 -9.51 6.94 16.79
CA GLU A 152 -8.23 6.34 16.41
C GLU A 152 -7.87 6.61 14.94
N VAL A 153 -8.79 6.32 14.01
CA VAL A 153 -8.51 6.37 12.57
C VAL A 153 -9.64 7.03 11.80
N LYS A 154 -9.39 8.25 11.32
CA LYS A 154 -10.26 8.93 10.36
C LYS A 154 -9.73 8.76 8.94
N PHE A 155 -10.55 8.23 8.04
CA PHE A 155 -10.19 8.13 6.63
C PHE A 155 -9.91 9.51 6.02
N LYS A 156 -8.77 9.61 5.33
CA LYS A 156 -8.36 10.76 4.54
C LYS A 156 -7.78 10.21 3.23
N PRO A 157 -8.32 10.57 2.05
CA PRO A 157 -7.77 10.11 0.79
C PRO A 157 -6.29 10.46 0.67
N ILE A 158 -5.49 9.47 0.31
CA ILE A 158 -4.07 9.62 0.11
C ILE A 158 -3.78 10.47 -1.14
N GLY A 159 -4.72 10.53 -2.10
CA GLY A 159 -4.60 11.30 -3.33
C GLY A 159 -5.86 11.20 -4.19
N GLY A 160 -5.80 11.75 -5.40
CA GLY A 160 -6.90 11.65 -6.38
C GLY A 160 -6.83 10.34 -7.16
N TYR A 161 -7.97 9.69 -7.36
CA TYR A 161 -8.06 8.53 -8.26
C TYR A 161 -7.74 8.94 -9.70
N LYS A 162 -6.86 8.19 -10.35
CA LYS A 162 -6.55 8.35 -11.77
C LYS A 162 -7.17 7.19 -12.53
N ASP A 163 -8.20 7.47 -13.33
CA ASP A 163 -8.64 6.48 -14.30
C ASP A 163 -7.63 6.44 -15.44
N SER A 164 -6.94 5.30 -15.60
CA SER A 164 -6.04 5.09 -16.73
C SER A 164 -6.80 4.86 -18.06
N GLY A 165 -8.12 5.07 -18.09
CA GLY A 165 -9.00 4.98 -19.24
C GLY A 165 -9.05 6.21 -20.14
N SER A 166 -7.97 6.51 -20.87
CA SER A 166 -8.04 7.09 -22.23
C SER A 166 -6.63 7.16 -22.84
N MET A 167 -6.16 6.05 -23.41
CA MET A 167 -5.39 6.20 -24.64
C MET A 167 -6.43 6.37 -25.74
N ALA A 168 -6.53 7.58 -26.30
CA ALA A 168 -6.94 7.69 -27.69
C ALA A 168 -6.04 6.71 -28.46
N LEU A 169 -6.65 5.75 -29.16
CA LEU A 169 -5.96 5.03 -30.22
C LEU A 169 -5.45 6.12 -31.18
N VAL A 170 -4.14 6.33 -31.19
CA VAL A 170 -3.44 7.09 -32.25
C VAL A 170 -2.90 6.06 -33.23
#